data_AF-A0A0F3RYM4-F1
#
_entry.id   AF-A0A0F3RYM4-F1
#
_cell.length_a   1.000
_cell.length_b   1.000
_cell.length_c   1.000
_cell.angle_alpha   90.00
_cell.angle_beta   90.00
_cell.angle_gamma   90.00
#
_symmetry.space_group_name_H-M   'P 1'
#
loop_
_entity.id
_entity.type
_entity.pdbx_description
1 polymer ?
#
loop_
_entity_poly.entity_id
_entity_poly.type
_entity_poly.pdbx_seq_one_letter_code
_entity_poly.pdbx_strand_id
1 'polypeptide(L)'
;MTTPQDTAACDFLFAEDHERIIYAAVRHLRLTPAHPDYEDYLQEGRLIFIQLYNDYEGDPTAQPHRFLAYAYQRVKWRLSDRLRRDRKRTEQQLTGDPTTVIGEQPAPVDLAVTVEAADLQWHLLSLVATHGTAGEWWYLKERLLDHRSIAEIAARHGVGRSTVYRWRTAVMRRLARYFQKK
;
A
#
# COMPACT_ATOMS: atom_id res chain seq x y z
N MET A 1 -28.51 -9.78 0.51
CA MET A 1 -28.35 -11.21 0.19
C MET A 1 -26.86 -11.43 0.02
N THR A 2 -26.20 -12.03 1.01
CA THR A 2 -24.79 -12.41 0.93
C THR A 2 -24.68 -13.50 -0.12
N THR A 3 -23.87 -13.31 -1.16
CA THR A 3 -23.74 -14.33 -2.20
C THR A 3 -22.93 -15.52 -1.64
N PRO A 4 -23.10 -16.75 -2.16
CA PRO A 4 -22.30 -17.90 -1.72
C PRO A 4 -20.79 -17.65 -1.81
N GLN A 5 -20.38 -16.81 -2.77
CA GLN A 5 -19.00 -16.41 -2.99
C GLN A 5 -18.48 -15.45 -1.92
N ASP A 6 -19.31 -14.53 -1.44
CA ASP A 6 -18.98 -13.66 -0.29
C ASP A 6 -18.76 -14.47 0.99
N THR A 7 -19.54 -15.54 1.19
CA THR A 7 -19.34 -16.45 2.33
C THR A 7 -17.98 -17.15 2.22
N ALA A 8 -17.63 -17.69 1.06
CA ALA A 8 -16.32 -18.32 0.83
C ALA A 8 -15.15 -17.33 1.03
N ALA A 9 -15.32 -16.07 0.60
CA ALA A 9 -14.33 -15.02 0.81
C ALA A 9 -14.14 -14.68 2.30
N CYS A 10 -15.24 -14.60 3.06
CA CYS A 10 -15.21 -14.41 4.51
C CYS A 10 -14.54 -15.60 5.21
N ASP A 11 -14.92 -16.83 4.86
CA ASP A 11 -14.33 -18.05 5.43
C ASP A 11 -12.82 -18.09 5.16
N PHE A 12 -12.39 -17.73 3.94
CA PHE A 12 -10.98 -17.62 3.60
C PHE A 12 -10.27 -16.50 4.38
N LEU A 13 -10.92 -15.36 4.59
CA LEU A 13 -10.35 -14.24 5.32
C LEU A 13 -10.13 -14.55 6.81
N PHE A 14 -11.09 -15.22 7.43
CA PHE A 14 -11.04 -15.59 8.85
C PHE A 14 -10.34 -16.94 9.09
N ALA A 15 -9.91 -17.62 8.04
CA ALA A 15 -9.08 -18.81 8.16
C ALA A 15 -7.68 -18.43 8.66
N GLU A 16 -7.21 -19.18 9.66
CA GLU A 16 -5.86 -19.09 10.21
C GLU A 16 -5.47 -17.63 10.57
N ASP A 17 -4.46 -17.11 9.87
CA ASP A 17 -3.84 -15.82 10.10
C ASP A 17 -4.06 -14.85 8.92
N HIS A 18 -4.98 -15.16 8.00
CA HIS A 18 -5.15 -14.37 6.77
C HIS A 18 -5.61 -12.94 7.05
N GLU A 19 -6.44 -12.73 8.07
CA GLU A 19 -6.88 -11.39 8.49
C GLU A 19 -5.70 -10.49 8.91
N ARG A 20 -4.54 -11.06 9.28
CA ARG A 20 -3.32 -10.30 9.68
C ARG A 20 -2.86 -9.34 8.60
N ILE A 21 -3.17 -9.59 7.32
CA ILE A 21 -2.83 -8.63 6.25
C ILE A 21 -3.62 -7.33 6.37
N ILE A 22 -4.84 -7.36 6.89
CA ILE A 22 -5.68 -6.17 7.08
C ILE A 22 -5.13 -5.35 8.25
N TYR A 23 -4.83 -6.00 9.37
CA TYR A 23 -4.17 -5.34 10.50
C TYR A 23 -2.81 -4.75 10.09
N ALA A 24 -2.02 -5.47 9.30
CA ALA A 24 -0.76 -4.96 8.76
C ALA A 24 -0.96 -3.74 7.84
N ALA A 25 -2.01 -3.73 7.03
CA ALA A 25 -2.34 -2.60 6.16
C ALA A 25 -2.80 -1.36 6.96
N VAL A 26 -3.67 -1.53 7.97
CA VAL A 26 -4.13 -0.44 8.84
C VAL A 26 -2.97 0.10 9.69
N ARG A 27 -2.13 -0.78 10.24
CA ARG A 27 -0.93 -0.37 10.99
C ARG A 27 0.05 0.42 10.14
N HIS A 28 0.21 0.06 8.86
CA HIS A 28 1.05 0.82 7.92
C HIS A 28 0.55 2.27 7.71
N LEU A 29 -0.75 2.52 7.88
CA LEU A 29 -1.34 3.85 7.82
C LEU A 29 -1.09 4.69 9.09
N ARG A 30 -0.39 4.14 10.09
CA ARG A 30 -0.17 4.73 11.42
C ARG A 30 -1.48 4.96 12.18
N LEU A 31 -2.51 4.18 11.88
CA LEU A 31 -3.74 4.14 12.66
C LEU A 31 -3.55 3.14 13.79
N THR A 32 -3.76 3.59 15.02
CA THR A 32 -3.70 2.77 16.23
C THR A 32 -5.11 2.39 16.67
N PRO A 33 -5.30 1.35 17.51
CA PRO A 33 -6.62 1.03 18.07
C PRO A 33 -7.28 2.16 18.85
N ALA A 34 -6.51 3.15 19.31
CA ALA A 34 -7.03 4.34 19.98
C ALA A 34 -7.55 5.40 19.00
N HIS A 35 -7.29 5.25 17.69
CA HIS A 35 -7.80 6.17 16.68
C HIS A 35 -9.32 5.95 16.53
N PRO A 36 -10.14 7.02 16.51
CA PRO A 36 -11.60 6.90 16.46
C PRO A 36 -12.09 6.08 15.25
N ASP A 37 -11.43 6.27 14.10
CA ASP A 37 -11.81 5.56 12.87
C ASP A 37 -11.15 4.17 12.71
N TYR A 38 -10.39 3.67 13.69
CA TYR A 38 -9.60 2.45 13.51
C TYR A 38 -10.44 1.24 13.08
N GLU A 39 -11.57 1.01 13.76
CA GLU A 39 -12.50 -0.07 13.43
C GLU A 39 -13.14 0.11 12.05
N ASP A 40 -13.41 1.35 11.65
CA ASP A 40 -13.94 1.65 10.32
C ASP A 40 -12.93 1.30 9.22
N TYR A 41 -11.65 1.57 9.44
CA TYR A 41 -10.58 1.18 8.52
C TYR A 41 -10.39 -0.34 8.46
N LEU A 42 -10.56 -1.05 9.59
CA LEU A 42 -10.55 -2.52 9.60
C LEU A 42 -11.74 -3.09 8.81
N GLN A 43 -12.95 -2.61 9.08
CA GLN A 43 -14.15 -3.06 8.36
C GLN A 43 -14.04 -2.79 6.86
N GLU A 44 -13.59 -1.60 6.47
CA GLU A 44 -13.34 -1.26 5.08
C GLU A 44 -12.30 -2.20 4.44
N GLY A 45 -11.22 -2.50 5.17
CA GLY A 45 -10.20 -3.44 4.72
C GLY A 45 -10.77 -4.83 4.43
N ARG A 46 -11.69 -5.32 5.28
CA ARG A 46 -12.40 -6.60 5.08
C ARG A 46 -13.29 -6.56 3.84
N LEU A 47 -14.05 -5.48 3.64
CA LEU A 47 -14.90 -5.31 2.46
C LEU A 47 -14.07 -5.28 1.17
N ILE A 48 -12.95 -4.56 1.17
CA ILE A 48 -12.03 -4.53 0.03
C ILE A 48 -11.47 -5.93 -0.25
N PHE A 49 -11.11 -6.67 0.80
CA PHE A 49 -10.59 -8.02 0.65
C PHE A 49 -11.60 -8.95 -0.03
N ILE A 50 -12.86 -8.94 0.43
CA ILE A 50 -13.94 -9.76 -0.15
C ILE A 50 -14.12 -9.44 -1.64
N GLN A 51 -14.12 -8.15 -2.00
CA GLN A 51 -14.17 -7.75 -3.42
C GLN A 51 -12.98 -8.29 -4.21
N LEU A 52 -11.76 -8.18 -3.67
CA LEU A 52 -10.56 -8.67 -4.34
C LEU A 52 -10.54 -10.19 -4.49
N TYR A 53 -11.12 -10.92 -3.55
CA TYR A 53 -11.30 -12.37 -3.62
C TYR A 53 -12.24 -12.74 -4.77
N ASN A 54 -13.38 -12.05 -4.87
CA ASN A 54 -14.38 -12.30 -5.92
C ASN A 54 -13.88 -11.92 -7.32
N ASP A 55 -13.08 -10.86 -7.43
CA ASP A 55 -12.53 -10.34 -8.69
C ASP A 55 -11.23 -11.04 -9.12
N TYR A 56 -10.71 -12.00 -8.34
CA TYR A 56 -9.43 -12.62 -8.63
C TYR A 56 -9.57 -13.64 -9.78
N GLU A 57 -8.79 -13.45 -10.86
CA GLU A 57 -8.82 -14.33 -12.04
C GLU A 57 -8.25 -15.74 -11.77
N GLY A 58 -7.50 -15.92 -10.68
CA GLY A 58 -6.95 -17.21 -10.26
C GLY A 58 -7.76 -17.86 -9.15
N ASP A 59 -7.31 -19.02 -8.69
CA ASP A 59 -7.88 -19.67 -7.49
C ASP A 59 -7.14 -19.17 -6.23
N PRO A 60 -7.81 -18.41 -5.33
CA PRO A 60 -7.21 -17.95 -4.07
C PRO A 60 -6.79 -19.10 -3.15
N THR A 61 -7.47 -20.24 -3.22
CA THR A 61 -7.25 -21.40 -2.34
C THR A 61 -6.10 -22.29 -2.83
N ALA A 62 -5.86 -22.34 -4.15
CA ALA A 62 -4.75 -23.11 -4.72
C ALA A 62 -3.38 -22.48 -4.44
N GLN A 63 -3.30 -21.14 -4.36
CA GLN A 63 -2.07 -20.39 -4.09
C GLN A 63 -2.32 -19.24 -3.09
N PRO A 64 -2.59 -19.55 -1.82
CA PRO A 64 -3.03 -18.57 -0.82
C PRO A 64 -1.99 -17.47 -0.59
N HIS A 65 -0.70 -17.82 -0.47
CA HIS A 65 0.40 -16.86 -0.31
C HIS A 65 0.43 -15.78 -1.41
N ARG A 66 0.23 -16.17 -2.67
CA ARG A 66 0.25 -15.25 -3.82
C ARG A 66 -0.96 -14.33 -3.81
N PHE A 67 -2.14 -14.87 -3.50
CA PHE A 67 -3.35 -14.07 -3.36
C PHE A 67 -3.26 -13.11 -2.17
N LEU A 68 -2.78 -13.55 -1.01
CA LEU A 68 -2.62 -12.71 0.19
C LEU A 68 -1.64 -11.56 -0.04
N ALA A 69 -0.53 -11.79 -0.75
CA ALA A 69 0.40 -10.74 -1.13
C ALA A 69 -0.25 -9.70 -2.07
N TYR A 70 -1.03 -10.16 -3.06
CA TYR A 70 -1.83 -9.30 -3.94
C TYR A 70 -2.87 -8.49 -3.16
N ALA A 71 -3.63 -9.17 -2.30
CA ALA A 71 -4.70 -8.59 -1.49
C ALA A 71 -4.15 -7.54 -0.53
N TYR A 72 -3.07 -7.85 0.19
CA TYR A 72 -2.38 -6.91 1.09
C TYR A 72 -2.02 -5.61 0.38
N GLN A 73 -1.38 -5.70 -0.80
CA GLN A 73 -0.96 -4.51 -1.54
C GLN A 73 -2.16 -3.65 -1.97
N ARG A 74 -3.24 -4.28 -2.42
CA ARG A 74 -4.45 -3.59 -2.90
C ARG A 74 -5.28 -3.00 -1.76
N VAL A 75 -5.44 -3.72 -0.65
CA VAL A 75 -6.07 -3.23 0.59
C VAL A 75 -5.31 -2.02 1.10
N LYS A 76 -3.98 -2.12 1.25
CA LYS A 76 -3.13 -1.01 1.66
C LYS A 76 -3.30 0.22 0.77
N TRP A 77 -3.32 0.05 -0.55
CA TRP A 77 -3.51 1.16 -1.49
C TRP A 77 -4.87 1.84 -1.35
N ARG A 78 -5.96 1.06 -1.29
CA ARG A 78 -7.31 1.60 -1.19
C ARG A 78 -7.54 2.31 0.14
N LEU A 79 -7.05 1.75 1.25
CA LEU A 79 -7.13 2.41 2.56
C LEU A 79 -6.25 3.67 2.63
N SER A 80 -5.07 3.67 1.99
CA SER A 80 -4.24 4.88 1.88
C SER A 80 -4.94 5.99 1.11
N ASP A 81 -5.62 5.64 0.00
CA ASP A 81 -6.38 6.61 -0.78
C ASP A 81 -7.57 7.19 0.01
N ARG A 82 -8.27 6.33 0.77
CA ARG A 82 -9.32 6.78 1.70
C ARG A 82 -8.77 7.75 2.74
N LEU A 83 -7.69 7.41 3.43
CA LEU A 83 -7.07 8.28 4.44
C LEU A 83 -6.65 9.64 3.86
N ARG A 84 -6.16 9.67 2.61
CA ARG A 84 -5.85 10.93 1.93
C ARG A 84 -7.10 11.75 1.64
N ARG A 85 -8.20 11.12 1.23
CA ARG A 85 -9.49 11.79 1.01
C ARG A 85 -10.09 12.32 2.31
N ASP A 86 -9.99 11.54 3.38
CA ASP A 86 -10.48 11.92 4.70
C ASP A 86 -9.69 13.10 5.25
N ARG A 87 -8.35 13.05 5.22
CA ARG A 87 -7.49 14.18 5.61
C ARG A 87 -7.79 15.44 4.81
N LYS A 88 -7.96 15.33 3.49
CA LYS A 88 -8.30 16.48 2.65
C LYS A 88 -9.67 17.07 3.03
N ARG A 89 -10.64 16.22 3.38
CA ARG A 89 -11.97 16.66 3.85
C ARG A 89 -11.85 17.37 5.20
N THR A 90 -11.07 16.81 6.13
CA THR A 90 -10.82 17.41 7.44
C THR A 90 -10.07 18.73 7.31
N GLU A 91 -9.05 18.85 6.46
CA GLU A 91 -8.33 20.10 6.18
C GLU A 91 -9.25 21.18 5.59
N GLN A 92 -10.18 20.79 4.71
CA GLN A 92 -11.21 21.69 4.20
C GLN A 92 -12.21 22.14 5.26
N GLN A 93 -12.43 21.32 6.30
CA GLN A 93 -13.27 21.64 7.45
C GLN A 93 -12.52 22.45 8.53
N LEU A 94 -11.20 22.25 8.65
CA LEU A 94 -10.28 22.90 9.62
C LEU A 94 -9.69 24.22 9.12
N THR A 95 -10.35 24.91 8.19
CA THR A 95 -10.09 26.35 7.96
C THR A 95 -10.68 27.16 9.14
N GLY A 96 -10.20 26.82 10.34
CA GLY A 96 -10.70 27.15 11.68
C GLY A 96 -9.88 26.34 12.70
N ASP A 97 -8.66 26.83 12.98
CA ASP A 97 -7.68 26.48 14.02
C ASP A 97 -6.91 25.11 14.03
N PRO A 98 -5.57 25.09 14.26
CA PRO A 98 -4.75 23.87 14.17
C PRO A 98 -4.22 23.37 15.53
N THR A 99 -4.47 22.12 15.90
CA THR A 99 -3.65 21.30 16.84
C THR A 99 -4.18 19.85 16.78
N THR A 100 -3.44 18.73 16.80
CA THR A 100 -2.10 18.39 17.30
C THR A 100 -1.68 17.07 16.61
N VAL A 101 -0.40 16.93 16.24
CA VAL A 101 0.19 15.67 15.79
C VAL A 101 0.84 14.98 17.00
N ILE A 102 0.48 13.74 17.32
CA ILE A 102 1.24 12.91 18.27
C ILE A 102 1.49 11.54 17.63
N GLY A 103 2.77 11.19 17.53
CA GLY A 103 3.25 9.89 17.07
C GLY A 103 3.65 9.01 18.25
N GLU A 104 3.59 7.69 18.06
CA GLU A 104 4.19 6.75 19.00
C GLU A 104 4.63 5.43 18.35
N GLN A 105 5.55 4.76 19.04
CA GLN A 105 6.63 3.88 18.59
C GLN A 105 6.20 2.39 18.41
N PRO A 106 6.87 1.54 17.58
CA PRO A 106 6.34 0.24 17.16
C PRO A 106 6.65 -0.93 18.11
N ALA A 107 5.74 -1.91 18.18
CA ALA A 107 5.97 -3.26 18.75
C ALA A 107 6.52 -4.26 17.69
N PRO A 108 7.18 -5.37 18.06
CA PRO A 108 7.87 -6.25 17.11
C PRO A 108 6.87 -7.00 16.22
N VAL A 109 7.22 -7.13 14.94
CA VAL A 109 6.42 -7.76 13.88
C VAL A 109 7.05 -9.10 13.54
N ASP A 110 6.23 -10.07 13.14
CA ASP A 110 6.69 -11.37 12.67
C ASP A 110 7.57 -11.21 11.42
N LEU A 111 8.87 -11.47 11.56
CA LEU A 111 9.91 -11.03 10.64
C LEU A 111 9.80 -11.68 9.26
N ALA A 112 9.44 -12.96 9.18
CA ALA A 112 9.65 -13.78 7.97
C ALA A 112 8.91 -13.26 6.71
N VAL A 113 7.62 -12.93 6.82
CA VAL A 113 6.81 -12.43 5.68
C VAL A 113 7.13 -10.96 5.37
N THR A 114 7.55 -10.18 6.38
CA THR A 114 8.04 -8.82 6.16
C THR A 114 9.38 -8.79 5.46
N VAL A 115 10.24 -9.79 5.73
CA VAL A 115 11.60 -9.88 5.17
C VAL A 115 11.52 -10.10 3.67
N GLU A 116 10.73 -11.05 3.14
CA GLU A 116 10.69 -11.27 1.68
C GLU A 116 10.16 -10.06 0.89
N ALA A 117 9.12 -9.38 1.41
CA ALA A 117 8.56 -8.20 0.78
C ALA A 117 9.47 -6.96 0.94
N ALA A 118 10.11 -6.80 2.10
CA ALA A 118 11.11 -5.76 2.32
C ALA A 118 12.35 -6.02 1.47
N ASP A 119 12.77 -7.27 1.31
CA ASP A 119 13.91 -7.69 0.50
C ASP A 119 13.68 -7.35 -0.96
N LEU A 120 12.47 -7.60 -1.50
CA LEU A 120 12.13 -7.17 -2.85
C LEU A 120 12.11 -5.64 -2.98
N GLN A 121 11.56 -4.91 -2.01
CA GLN A 121 11.55 -3.44 -2.02
C GLN A 121 12.97 -2.85 -1.96
N TRP A 122 13.82 -3.36 -1.06
CA TRP A 122 15.23 -3.01 -0.93
C TRP A 122 16.03 -3.42 -2.16
N HIS A 123 15.72 -4.55 -2.77
CA HIS A 123 16.36 -4.99 -4.01
C HIS A 123 16.03 -4.05 -5.18
N LEU A 124 14.76 -3.65 -5.33
CA LEU A 124 14.35 -2.69 -6.35
C LEU A 124 14.96 -1.30 -6.11
N LEU A 125 15.01 -0.85 -4.85
CA LEU A 125 15.62 0.43 -4.47
C LEU A 125 17.12 0.44 -4.71
N SER A 126 17.84 -0.62 -4.31
CA SER A 126 19.28 -0.73 -4.53
C SER A 126 19.61 -0.78 -6.02
N LEU A 127 18.87 -1.55 -6.82
CA LEU A 127 19.04 -1.61 -8.28
C LEU A 127 18.92 -0.23 -8.95
N VAL A 128 17.91 0.56 -8.58
CA VAL A 128 17.73 1.90 -9.13
C VAL A 128 18.71 2.91 -8.52
N ALA A 129 19.16 2.73 -7.28
CA ALA A 129 20.21 3.56 -6.69
C ALA A 129 21.57 3.37 -7.37
N THR A 130 21.92 2.14 -7.76
CA THR A 130 23.23 1.83 -8.37
C THR A 130 23.29 2.17 -9.85
N HIS A 131 22.18 2.06 -10.58
CA HIS A 131 22.19 2.19 -12.05
C HIS A 131 21.21 3.23 -12.61
N GLY A 132 20.32 3.77 -11.79
CA GLY A 132 19.29 4.73 -12.20
C GLY A 132 19.75 6.18 -12.21
N THR A 133 18.85 7.05 -12.66
CA THR A 133 19.02 8.51 -12.52
C THR A 133 18.44 8.99 -11.20
N ALA A 134 18.88 10.16 -10.71
CA ALA A 134 18.34 10.73 -9.46
C ALA A 134 16.80 10.88 -9.49
N GLY A 135 16.23 11.23 -10.65
CA GLY A 135 14.77 11.29 -10.86
C GLY A 135 14.07 9.94 -10.81
N GLU A 136 14.67 8.88 -11.36
CA GLU A 136 14.18 7.51 -11.24
C GLU A 136 14.18 7.04 -9.78
N TRP A 137 15.26 7.36 -9.05
CA TRP A 137 15.39 7.04 -7.64
C TRP A 137 14.39 7.81 -6.78
N TRP A 138 14.23 9.12 -6.97
CA TRP A 138 13.23 9.91 -6.26
C TRP A 138 11.82 9.41 -6.54
N TYR A 139 11.48 9.13 -7.80
CA TYR A 139 10.18 8.56 -8.14
C TYR A 139 9.97 7.22 -7.43
N LEU A 140 10.93 6.28 -7.51
CA LEU A 140 10.75 4.96 -6.91
C LEU A 140 10.70 5.05 -5.39
N LYS A 141 11.60 5.79 -4.76
CA LYS A 141 11.62 6.00 -3.31
C LYS A 141 10.34 6.65 -2.82
N GLU A 142 9.97 7.80 -3.38
CA GLU A 142 8.81 8.57 -2.93
C GLU A 142 7.49 7.83 -3.23
N ARG A 143 7.49 6.91 -4.20
CA ARG A 143 6.32 6.08 -4.51
C ARG A 143 6.27 4.76 -3.74
N LEU A 144 7.41 4.16 -3.42
CA LEU A 144 7.52 2.84 -2.79
C LEU A 144 7.61 2.95 -1.25
N LEU A 145 8.30 3.98 -0.75
CA LEU A 145 8.48 4.25 0.69
C LEU A 145 7.52 5.33 1.19
N ASP A 146 7.43 6.46 0.48
CA ASP A 146 6.67 7.63 0.95
C ASP A 146 5.24 7.70 0.39
N HIS A 147 4.87 6.77 -0.50
CA HIS A 147 3.55 6.59 -1.16
C HIS A 147 2.94 7.86 -1.78
N ARG A 148 3.78 8.85 -2.11
CA ARG A 148 3.34 10.15 -2.64
C ARG A 148 2.74 10.03 -4.02
N SER A 149 1.69 10.81 -4.27
CA SER A 149 1.12 10.96 -5.60
C SER A 149 2.07 11.71 -6.53
N ILE A 150 1.84 11.54 -7.84
CA ILE A 150 2.63 12.20 -8.88
C ILE A 150 2.62 13.73 -8.71
N ALA A 151 1.50 14.30 -8.25
CA ALA A 151 1.38 15.72 -7.98
C ALA A 151 2.23 16.18 -6.78
N GLU A 152 2.27 15.39 -5.70
CA GLU A 152 3.08 15.68 -4.51
C GLU A 152 4.57 15.51 -4.78
N ILE A 153 4.95 14.49 -5.57
CA ILE A 153 6.34 14.30 -6.03
C ILE A 153 6.77 15.49 -6.89
N ALA A 154 5.91 15.92 -7.83
CA ALA A 154 6.15 17.07 -8.68
C ALA A 154 6.38 18.35 -7.86
N ALA A 155 5.47 18.64 -6.92
CA ALA A 155 5.57 19.81 -6.04
C ALA A 155 6.83 19.78 -5.16
N ARG A 156 7.15 18.63 -4.57
CA ARG A 156 8.28 18.46 -3.64
C ARG A 156 9.65 18.61 -4.31
N HIS A 157 9.77 18.16 -5.56
CA HIS A 157 11.01 18.27 -6.33
C HIS A 157 11.04 19.50 -7.26
N GLY A 158 10.04 20.38 -7.20
CA GLY A 158 9.98 21.58 -8.03
C GLY A 158 9.90 21.29 -9.54
N VAL A 159 9.36 20.14 -9.93
CA VAL A 159 9.27 19.71 -11.34
C VAL A 159 7.83 19.63 -11.82
N GLY A 160 7.62 19.71 -13.14
CA GLY A 160 6.31 19.45 -13.74
C GLY A 160 5.86 17.99 -13.58
N ARG A 161 4.53 17.76 -13.55
CA ARG A 161 3.95 16.39 -13.49
C ARG A 161 4.42 15.51 -14.66
N SER A 162 4.59 16.10 -15.85
CA SER A 162 5.13 15.42 -17.04
C SER A 162 6.52 14.83 -16.79
N THR A 163 7.37 15.53 -16.03
CA THR A 163 8.70 15.05 -15.63
C THR A 163 8.61 13.82 -14.73
N VAL A 164 7.68 13.81 -13.78
CA VAL A 164 7.46 12.66 -12.89
C VAL A 164 6.92 11.45 -13.66
N TYR A 165 6.03 11.65 -14.64
CA TYR A 165 5.60 10.58 -15.55
C TYR A 165 6.75 10.03 -16.40
N ARG A 166 7.71 10.90 -16.80
CA ARG A 166 8.92 10.48 -17.50
C ARG A 166 9.80 9.61 -16.61
N TRP A 167 9.99 10.00 -15.33
CA TRP A 167 10.71 9.19 -14.34
C TRP A 167 10.05 7.82 -14.15
N ARG A 168 8.72 7.76 -14.02
CA ARG A 168 7.98 6.50 -13.96
C ARG A 168 8.30 5.58 -15.14
N THR A 169 8.17 6.11 -16.34
CA THR A 169 8.38 5.34 -17.57
C THR A 169 9.82 4.84 -17.67
N ALA A 170 10.80 5.65 -17.24
CA ALA A 170 12.20 5.27 -17.21
C ALA A 170 12.47 4.13 -16.20
N VAL A 171 11.93 4.21 -14.98
CA VAL A 171 12.00 3.13 -13.98
C VAL A 171 11.41 1.84 -14.54
N MET A 172 10.20 1.89 -15.10
CA MET A 172 9.52 0.69 -15.61
C MET A 172 10.30 0.03 -16.75
N ARG A 173 10.85 0.81 -17.70
CA ARG A 173 11.71 0.26 -18.77
C ARG A 173 12.96 -0.40 -18.22
N ARG A 174 13.57 0.19 -17.19
CA ARG A 174 14.78 -0.34 -16.56
C ARG A 174 14.50 -1.67 -15.86
N LEU A 175 13.42 -1.72 -15.07
CA LEU A 175 13.00 -2.94 -14.39
C LEU A 175 12.67 -4.04 -15.41
N ALA A 176 11.93 -3.73 -16.48
CA ALA A 176 11.63 -4.69 -17.53
C ALA A 176 12.90 -5.30 -18.15
N ARG A 177 13.93 -4.48 -18.44
CA ARG A 177 15.22 -4.98 -18.96
C ARG A 177 15.96 -5.86 -17.97
N TYR A 178 15.88 -5.54 -16.67
CA TYR A 178 16.53 -6.33 -15.63
C TYR A 178 15.88 -7.71 -15.48
N PHE A 179 14.54 -7.77 -15.50
CA PHE A 179 13.80 -9.03 -15.41
C PHE A 179 13.82 -9.86 -16.71
N GLN A 180 14.12 -9.27 -17.86
CA GLN A 180 14.33 -10.00 -19.13
C GLN A 180 15.73 -10.60 -19.27
N LYS A 181 16.69 -10.18 -18.44
CA LYS A 181 18.09 -10.62 -18.50
C LYS A 181 18.42 -11.70 -17.47
N LYS A 182 17.46 -12.08 -16.62
CA LYS A 182 17.47 -13.24 -15.73
C LYS A 182 16.66 -14.36 -16.37
#